data_AF-A0A3C0PIT1-F1
#
_entry.id   AF-A0A3C0PIT1-F1
#
_cell.length_a   1.000
_cell.length_b   1.000
_cell.length_c   1.000
_cell.angle_alpha   90.00
_cell.angle_beta   90.00
_cell.angle_gamma   90.00
#
_symmetry.space_group_name_H-M   'P 1'
#
loop_
_entity.id
_entity.type
_entity.pdbx_description
1 polymer ?
#
loop_
_entity_poly.entity_id
_entity_poly.type
_entity_poly.pdbx_seq_one_letter_code
_entity_poly.pdbx_strand_id
1 'polypeptide(L)' 'MKSKLPRIDKKAFSVGNLNDDSEEKEYWLSKKPYERLEAVEISRRMVYGKDRATSRLQRFLETAPLSQR' A
#
# COMPACT_ATOMS: atom_id res chain seq x y z
N MET A 1 17.77 -20.75 13.48
CA MET A 1 16.42 -21.33 13.26
C MET A 1 15.86 -20.71 11.98
N LYS A 2 15.57 -21.50 10.93
CA LYS A 2 14.94 -20.96 9.70
C LYS A 2 13.47 -20.68 10.01
N SER A 3 13.09 -19.42 10.19
CA SER A 3 11.69 -19.03 10.35
C SER A 3 10.97 -19.27 9.02
N LYS A 4 10.00 -20.18 9.02
CA LYS A 4 9.14 -20.43 7.85
C LYS A 4 8.19 -19.24 7.75
N LEU A 5 8.25 -18.48 6.65
CA LEU A 5 7.35 -17.37 6.42
C LEU A 5 5.88 -17.87 6.43
N PRO A 6 4.96 -17.11 7.05
CA PRO A 6 3.54 -17.47 7.06
C PRO A 6 3.00 -17.56 5.63
N ARG A 7 2.13 -18.54 5.40
CA ARG A 7 1.56 -18.79 4.06
C ARG A 7 0.46 -17.76 3.80
N ILE A 8 0.59 -17.03 2.70
CA ILE A 8 -0.41 -16.05 2.27
C ILE A 8 -1.75 -16.73 1.94
N ASP A 9 -2.85 -16.13 2.38
CA ASP A 9 -4.19 -16.54 1.95
C ASP A 9 -4.50 -15.93 0.58
N LYS A 10 -4.38 -16.73 -0.48
CA LYS A 10 -4.63 -16.29 -1.85
C LYS A 10 -6.10 -15.99 -2.14
N LYS A 11 -7.04 -16.35 -1.25
CA LYS A 11 -8.46 -16.04 -1.43
C LYS A 11 -8.82 -14.60 -1.04
N ALA A 12 -7.94 -13.92 -0.31
CA ALA A 12 -8.13 -12.54 0.09
C ALA A 12 -7.72 -11.52 -1.01
N PHE A 13 -7.23 -11.99 -2.16
CA PHE A 13 -6.72 -11.13 -3.24
C PHE A 13 -7.31 -11.56 -4.59
N SER A 14 -7.55 -10.58 -5.47
CA SER A 14 -7.92 -10.78 -6.87
C SER A 14 -6.82 -10.22 -7.79
N VAL A 15 -6.79 -10.67 -9.05
CA VAL A 15 -5.93 -10.13 -10.11
C VAL A 15 -6.84 -9.47 -11.14
N GLY A 16 -6.76 -8.13 -11.23
CA GLY A 16 -7.51 -7.32 -12.18
C GLY A 16 -6.66 -6.84 -13.36
N ASN A 17 -7.30 -6.19 -14.33
CA ASN A 17 -6.62 -5.52 -15.44
C ASN A 17 -6.07 -4.16 -15.00
N LEU A 18 -4.82 -3.85 -15.37
CA LEU A 18 -4.17 -2.59 -15.00
C LEU A 18 -4.88 -1.34 -15.53
N ASN A 19 -5.58 -1.45 -16.67
CA ASN A 19 -6.28 -0.31 -17.30
C ASN A 19 -7.78 -0.27 -16.96
N ASP A 20 -8.23 -1.12 -16.03
CA ASP A 20 -9.64 -1.18 -15.63
C ASP A 20 -9.82 -0.59 -14.22
N ASP A 21 -10.34 0.63 -14.17
CA ASP A 21 -10.56 1.37 -12.92
C ASP A 21 -11.94 1.06 -12.30
N SER A 22 -12.74 0.16 -12.90
CA SER A 22 -14.11 -0.11 -12.44
C SER A 22 -14.14 -0.78 -11.06
N GLU A 23 -13.23 -1.73 -10.82
CA GLU A 23 -13.14 -2.51 -9.57
C GLU A 23 -12.92 -1.61 -8.34
N GLU A 24 -12.05 -0.60 -8.46
CA GLU A 24 -11.76 0.32 -7.36
C GLU A 24 -12.99 1.16 -7.00
N LYS A 25 -13.68 1.68 -8.02
CA LYS A 25 -14.87 2.51 -7.82
C LYS A 25 -16.00 1.70 -7.17
N GLU A 26 -16.24 0.48 -7.64
CA GLU A 26 -17.23 -0.42 -7.06
C GLU A 26 -16.90 -0.76 -5.61
N TYR A 27 -15.63 -1.07 -5.32
CA TYR A 27 -15.18 -1.33 -3.95
C TYR A 27 -15.49 -0.17 -3.02
N TRP A 28 -15.13 1.07 -3.39
CA TRP A 28 -15.37 2.24 -2.52
C TRP A 28 -16.85 2.55 -2.36
N LEU A 29 -17.67 2.34 -3.40
CA LEU A 29 -19.13 2.51 -3.31
C LEU A 29 -19.80 1.44 -2.45
N SER A 30 -19.21 0.25 -2.32
CA SER A 30 -19.70 -0.80 -1.41
C SER A 30 -19.52 -0.46 0.08
N LYS A 31 -18.65 0.51 0.42
CA LYS A 31 -18.36 0.92 1.79
C LYS A 31 -19.30 1.99 2.30
N LYS A 32 -19.52 2.00 3.61
CA LYS A 32 -20.30 3.06 4.27
C LYS A 32 -19.59 4.41 4.14
N PRO A 33 -20.33 5.53 4.14
CA PRO A 33 -19.73 6.85 4.02
C PRO A 33 -18.62 7.14 5.05
N TYR A 34 -18.79 6.72 6.32
CA TYR A 34 -17.78 6.97 7.35
C TYR A 34 -16.48 6.17 7.10
N GLU A 35 -16.58 4.93 6.61
CA GLU A 35 -15.39 4.09 6.31
C GLU A 35 -14.54 4.72 5.20
N ARG A 36 -15.19 5.36 4.21
CA ARG A 36 -14.51 6.11 3.17
C ARG A 36 -13.79 7.34 3.74
N LEU A 37 -14.42 8.07 4.65
CA LEU A 37 -13.80 9.22 5.32
C LEU A 37 -12.61 8.81 6.18
N GLU A 38 -12.70 7.69 6.89
CA GLU A 38 -11.57 7.13 7.65
C GLU A 38 -10.40 6.76 6.73
N ALA A 39 -10.66 6.10 5.61
CA ALA A 39 -9.64 5.76 4.63
C ALA A 39 -8.93 7.01 4.06
N VAL A 40 -9.69 8.07 3.76
CA VAL A 40 -9.15 9.35 3.31
C VAL A 40 -8.28 10.00 4.40
N GLU A 41 -8.70 9.96 5.65
CA GLU A 41 -7.91 10.51 6.77
C GLU A 41 -6.60 9.74 6.98
N ILE A 42 -6.63 8.41 6.84
CA ILE A 42 -5.42 7.58 6.87
C ILE A 42 -4.47 8.01 5.74
N SER A 43 -4.96 8.10 4.51
CA SER A 43 -4.17 8.59 3.36
C SER A 43 -3.61 9.98 3.59
N ARG A 44 -4.42 10.91 4.10
CA ARG A 44 -3.99 12.28 4.44
C ARG A 44 -2.88 12.28 5.48
N ARG A 45 -2.95 11.44 6.52
CA ARG A 45 -1.88 11.31 7.53
C ARG A 45 -0.62 10.66 6.98
N MET A 46 -0.74 9.71 6.07
CA MET A 46 0.43 9.08 5.45
C MET A 46 1.20 10.06 4.56
N VAL A 47 0.49 10.87 3.76
CA VAL A 47 1.11 11.81 2.82
C VAL A 47 1.47 13.16 3.47
N TYR A 48 0.58 13.68 4.32
CA TYR A 48 0.64 15.05 4.87
C TYR A 48 0.63 15.09 6.41
N GLY A 49 0.77 13.94 7.07
CA GLY A 49 0.84 13.89 8.52
C GLY A 49 1.95 14.79 9.06
N LYS A 50 1.73 15.35 10.26
CA LYS A 50 2.75 16.10 10.98
C LYS A 50 4.02 15.24 11.06
N ASP A 51 5.15 15.86 10.77
CA ASP A 51 6.46 15.22 10.66
C ASP A 51 6.70 14.35 9.42
N ARG A 52 5.76 14.05 8.51
CA ARG A 52 6.09 13.24 7.30
C ARG A 52 6.75 14.05 6.18
N ALA A 53 6.25 15.26 5.91
CA ALA A 53 6.84 16.18 4.93
C ALA A 53 8.15 16.84 5.42
N THR A 54 8.34 16.92 6.74
CA THR A 54 9.56 17.46 7.38
C THR A 54 10.51 16.38 7.87
N SER A 55 10.04 15.14 8.07
CA SER A 55 10.94 14.01 8.34
C SER A 55 11.78 13.71 7.11
N ARG A 56 13.06 13.46 7.35
CA ARG A 56 13.98 12.95 6.34
C ARG A 56 13.38 11.72 5.66
N LEU A 57 13.36 11.68 4.33
CA LEU A 57 12.87 10.54 3.53
C LEU A 57 13.39 9.22 4.10
N GLN A 58 12.46 8.27 4.31
CA GLN A 58 12.78 6.95 4.81
C GLN A 58 13.66 6.24 3.78
N ARG A 59 14.95 6.01 4.10
CA ARG A 59 15.91 5.30 3.23
C ARG A 59 15.55 3.82 3.21
N PHE A 60 14.53 3.47 2.44
CA PHE A 60 14.14 2.08 2.23
C PHE A 60 14.91 1.41 1.09
N LEU A 61 15.49 2.23 0.21
CA LEU A 61 16.25 1.77 -0.95
C LEU A 61 17.69 2.30 -0.83
N GLU A 62 18.66 1.40 -1.01
CA GLU A 62 20.08 1.67 -1.12
C GLU A 62 20.57 1.12 -2.46
N THR A 63 21.48 1.83 -3.12
CA THR A 63 22.10 1.38 -4.37
C THR A 63 23.25 0.43 -4.05
N ALA A 64 23.20 -0.81 -4.54
CA ALA A 64 24.31 -1.75 -4.47
C ALA A 64 25.08 -1.79 -5.80
N PRO A 65 26.42 -1.96 -5.80
CA PRO A 65 27.18 -2.15 -7.02
C PRO A 65 26.76 -3.45 -7.72
N LEU A 66 26.59 -3.38 -9.04
CA LEU A 66 26.31 -4.56 -9.84
C LEU A 66 27.54 -5.47 -9.88
N SER A 67 27.45 -6.67 -9.31
CA SER A 67 28.51 -7.67 -9.44
C SER A 67 28.49 -8.22 -10.86
N GLN A 68 29.41 -7.73 -11.70
CA GLN A 68 29.67 -8.32 -13.02
C GLN A 68 30.56 -9.56 -12.82
N ARG A 69 30.13 -10.68 -13.40
CA ARG A 69 30.89 -11.94 -13.51
C ARG A 69 31.73 -11.93 -14.77
#